data_AF-C0Z8W1-F1
#
_entry.id   AF-C0Z8W1-F1
#
_cell.length_a   1.000
_cell.length_b   1.000
_cell.length_c   1.000
_cell.angle_alpha   90.00
_cell.angle_beta   90.00
_cell.angle_gamma   90.00
#
_symmetry.space_group_name_H-M   'P 1'
#
loop_
_entity.id
_entity.type
_entity.pdbx_description
1 polymer ?
#
loop_
_entity_poly.entity_id
_entity_poly.type
_entity_poly.pdbx_seq_one_letter_code
_entity_poly.pdbx_strand_id
1 'polypeptide(L)'
;MNYIIFDLEATCWENDRTKQNEIIEIGAVKLNENLAVIGEFQTFIKPKLNPILSDFCKKLTSISQKEVDQAPSFGEAISHFQNWIGSEYHLCSWGFYDKKQLKIKYSSKYLIG
;
A
#
# COMPACT_ATOMS: atom_id res chain seq x y z
N MET A 1 -18.15 -13.98 1.45
CA MET A 1 -17.57 -12.82 0.75
C MET A 1 -17.06 -11.78 1.73
N ASN A 2 -15.81 -11.32 1.63
CA ASN A 2 -15.27 -10.25 2.50
C ASN A 2 -15.10 -8.92 1.75
N TYR A 3 -15.13 -7.81 2.48
CA TYR A 3 -14.78 -6.48 1.94
C TYR A 3 -13.45 -6.05 2.54
N ILE A 4 -12.50 -5.67 1.69
CA ILE A 4 -11.20 -5.16 2.11
C ILE A 4 -11.16 -3.68 1.79
N ILE A 5 -11.27 -2.88 2.83
CA ILE A 5 -11.11 -1.43 2.74
C ILE A 5 -9.64 -1.14 2.96
N PHE A 6 -8.97 -0.52 2.00
CA PHE A 6 -7.54 -0.24 2.10
C PHE A 6 -7.22 1.21 1.74
N ASP A 7 -6.09 1.67 2.26
CA ASP A 7 -5.50 2.98 2.06
C ASP A 7 -3.98 2.83 1.86
N LEU A 8 -3.39 3.70 1.04
CA LEU A 8 -1.98 3.61 0.65
C LEU A 8 -1.28 4.93 0.86
N GLU A 9 -0.12 4.88 1.51
CA GLU A 9 0.81 5.99 1.52
C GLU A 9 1.91 5.79 0.48
N ALA A 10 2.42 6.89 -0.07
CA ALA A 10 3.47 6.85 -1.08
C ALA A 10 4.56 7.90 -0.83
N THR A 11 5.77 7.64 -1.30
CA THR A 11 6.84 8.66 -1.35
C THR A 11 6.34 9.91 -2.06
N CYS A 12 6.60 11.10 -1.53
CA CYS A 12 6.11 12.35 -2.09
C CYS A 12 7.04 13.55 -1.81
N TRP A 13 6.83 14.66 -2.51
CA TRP A 13 7.61 15.89 -2.41
C TRP A 13 6.70 17.09 -2.59
N GLU A 14 6.92 18.15 -1.80
CA GLU A 14 6.01 19.32 -1.72
C GLU A 14 5.78 20.00 -3.08
N ASN A 15 6.82 20.09 -3.92
CA ASN A 15 6.79 20.80 -5.21
C ASN A 15 7.52 20.07 -6.34
N ASP A 16 7.78 18.76 -6.19
CA ASP A 16 8.47 17.97 -7.22
C ASP A 16 7.60 16.79 -7.68
N ARG A 17 7.11 16.91 -8.92
CA ARG A 17 6.30 15.88 -9.58
C ARG A 17 7.08 15.06 -10.60
N THR A 18 8.38 15.31 -10.74
CA THR A 18 9.25 14.58 -11.69
C THR A 18 9.65 13.20 -11.16
N LYS A 19 9.64 13.05 -9.83
CA LYS A 19 9.96 11.78 -9.17
C LYS A 19 8.76 10.85 -9.14
N GLN A 20 9.04 9.57 -9.37
CA GLN A 20 8.04 8.51 -9.32
C GLN A 20 7.67 8.18 -7.87
N ASN A 21 6.37 8.21 -7.55
CA ASN A 21 5.86 7.78 -6.25
C ASN A 21 5.95 6.24 -6.11
N GLU A 22 6.39 5.80 -4.94
CA GLU A 22 6.44 4.40 -4.53
C GLU A 22 5.55 4.21 -3.31
N ILE A 23 4.73 3.15 -3.28
CA ILE A 23 3.94 2.81 -2.10
C ILE A 23 4.90 2.48 -0.96
N ILE A 24 4.71 3.12 0.19
CA ILE A 24 5.51 2.96 1.41
C ILE A 24 4.69 2.45 2.59
N GLU A 25 3.37 2.39 2.46
CA GLU A 25 2.48 1.76 3.43
C GLU A 25 1.23 1.18 2.75
N ILE A 26 0.73 0.08 3.31
CA ILE A 26 -0.62 -0.43 3.07
C ILE A 26 -1.30 -0.55 4.43
N GLY A 27 -2.35 0.23 4.66
CA GLY A 27 -3.31 0.05 5.76
C GLY A 27 -4.59 -0.56 5.22
N ALA A 28 -5.16 -1.54 5.92
CA ALA A 28 -6.41 -2.16 5.50
C ALA A 28 -7.24 -2.74 6.65
N VAL A 29 -8.56 -2.78 6.45
CA VAL A 29 -9.56 -3.38 7.33
C VAL A 29 -10.38 -4.39 6.53
N LYS A 30 -10.61 -5.56 7.12
CA LYS A 30 -11.43 -6.62 6.54
C LYS A 30 -12.79 -6.65 7.24
N LEU A 31 -13.85 -6.58 6.43
CA LEU A 31 -15.23 -6.72 6.87
C LEU A 31 -15.84 -8.02 6.37
N ASN A 32 -16.70 -8.64 7.17
CA ASN A 32 -17.56 -9.73 6.73
C ASN A 32 -18.82 -9.20 6.01
N GLU A 33 -19.73 -10.10 5.66
CA GLU A 33 -20.98 -9.80 4.95
C GLU A 33 -21.93 -8.90 5.73
N ASN A 34 -21.82 -8.88 7.07
CA ASN A 34 -22.60 -8.00 7.95
C ASN A 34 -21.91 -6.64 8.18
N LEU A 35 -20.87 -6.32 7.41
CA LEU A 35 -20.01 -5.14 7.58
C LEU A 35 -19.32 -5.04 8.94
N ALA A 36 -19.20 -6.16 9.66
CA ALA A 36 -18.46 -6.20 10.91
C ALA A 36 -16.97 -6.37 10.62
N VAL A 37 -16.14 -5.61 11.34
CA VAL A 37 -14.67 -5.73 11.28
C VAL A 37 -14.25 -7.09 11.82
N ILE A 38 -13.52 -7.83 11.01
CA ILE A 38 -12.97 -9.17 11.34
C ILE A 38 -11.45 -9.23 11.22
N GLY A 39 -10.80 -8.12 10.92
CA GLY A 39 -9.34 -8.03 10.93
C GLY A 39 -8.83 -6.69 10.45
N GLU A 40 -7.60 -6.40 10.85
CA GLU A 40 -6.82 -5.24 10.43
C GLU A 40 -5.48 -5.72 9.88
N PHE A 41 -4.91 -4.93 8.97
CA PHE A 41 -3.63 -5.18 8.35
C PHE A 41 -2.89 -3.86 8.17
N GLN A 42 -1.62 -3.86 8.51
CA GLN A 42 -0.73 -2.75 8.22
C GLN A 42 0.64 -3.31 7.84
N THR A 43 1.25 -2.77 6.79
CA THR A 43 2.66 -3.00 6.50
C THR A 43 3.28 -1.76 5.89
N PHE A 44 4.46 -1.38 6.38
CA PHE A 44 5.33 -0.49 5.65
C PHE A 44 6.00 -1.21 4.49
N ILE A 45 6.52 -0.44 3.54
CA ILE A 45 7.21 -0.95 2.35
C ILE A 45 8.48 -0.14 2.12
N LYS A 46 9.59 -0.83 1.87
CA LYS A 46 10.87 -0.21 1.53
C LYS A 46 10.87 0.28 0.07
N PRO A 47 10.96 1.59 -0.20
CA PRO A 47 11.05 2.10 -1.56
C PRO A 47 12.42 1.79 -2.17
N LYS A 48 12.46 1.53 -3.48
CA LYS A 48 13.69 1.13 -4.20
C LYS A 48 14.28 2.27 -5.02
N LEU A 49 13.43 3.06 -5.69
CA LEU A 49 13.88 4.15 -6.56
C LEU A 49 14.29 5.38 -5.74
N ASN A 50 13.51 5.70 -4.70
CA ASN A 50 13.74 6.81 -3.80
C ASN A 50 13.76 6.30 -2.35
N PRO A 51 14.85 5.65 -1.90
CA PRO A 51 14.91 4.99 -0.59
C PRO A 51 14.87 5.98 0.59
N ILE A 52 15.25 7.25 0.37
CA ILE A 52 15.25 8.29 1.40
C ILE A 52 13.97 9.13 1.27
N LEU A 53 13.15 9.11 2.31
CA LEU A 53 11.92 9.89 2.38
C LEU A 53 12.25 11.39 2.51
N SER A 54 11.54 12.22 1.76
CA SER A 54 11.62 13.66 1.92
C SER A 54 11.06 14.10 3.28
N ASP A 55 11.50 15.24 3.82
CA ASP A 55 10.94 15.78 5.06
C ASP A 55 9.45 16.09 4.93
N PHE A 56 9.03 16.55 3.74
CA PHE A 56 7.62 16.74 3.42
C PHE A 56 6.83 15.43 3.54
N CYS A 57 7.32 14.34 2.95
CA CYS A 57 6.68 13.03 3.00
C CYS A 57 6.55 12.53 4.44
N LYS A 58 7.67 12.54 5.19
CA LYS A 58 7.67 12.14 6.61
C LYS A 58 6.67 12.97 7.43
N LYS A 59 6.57 14.28 7.18
CA LYS A 59 5.62 15.16 7.88
C LYS A 59 4.16 14.86 7.49
N LEU A 60 3.91 14.59 6.21
CA LEU A 60 2.56 14.36 5.70
C LEU A 60 2.00 13.01 6.17
N THR A 61 2.80 11.94 6.09
CA THR A 61 2.38 10.57 6.40
C THR A 61 2.68 10.15 7.83
N SER A 62 3.49 10.92 8.55
CA SER A 62 4.07 10.57 9.86
C SER A 62 4.98 9.33 9.86
N ILE A 63 5.32 8.78 8.69
CA ILE A 63 6.20 7.63 8.54
C ILE A 63 7.66 8.07 8.67
N SER A 64 8.41 7.39 9.53
CA SER A 64 9.83 7.61 9.73
C SER A 64 10.70 6.88 8.71
N GLN A 65 11.93 7.35 8.52
CA GLN A 65 12.91 6.66 7.68
C GLN A 65 13.21 5.23 8.19
N LYS A 66 13.23 5.04 9.51
CA LYS A 66 13.51 3.74 10.14
C LYS A 66 12.45 2.70 9.79
N GLU A 67 11.18 3.10 9.73
CA GLU A 67 10.07 2.19 9.39
C GLU A 67 10.21 1.66 7.97
N VAL A 68 10.49 2.51 6.98
CA VAL A 68 10.70 2.06 5.60
C VAL A 68 12.05 1.33 5.41
N ASP A 69 13.07 1.65 6.19
CA ASP A 69 14.38 0.98 6.09
C ASP A 69 14.33 -0.49 6.52
N GLN A 70 13.49 -0.78 7.53
CA GLN A 70 13.27 -2.10 8.13
C GLN A 70 12.10 -2.86 7.49
N ALA A 71 11.34 -2.20 6.61
CA ALA A 71 10.17 -2.77 5.96
C ALA A 71 10.53 -3.83 4.90
N PRO A 72 9.59 -4.75 4.61
CA PRO A 72 9.71 -5.65 3.47
C PRO A 72 9.80 -4.88 2.14
N SER A 73 10.31 -5.56 1.11
CA SER A 73 10.20 -5.06 -0.25
C SER A 73 8.73 -5.02 -0.69
N PHE A 74 8.44 -4.26 -1.76
CA PHE A 74 7.09 -4.19 -2.32
C PHE A 74 6.52 -5.58 -2.65
N GLY A 75 7.33 -6.48 -3.22
CA GLY A 75 6.87 -7.83 -3.55
C GLY A 75 6.44 -8.63 -2.33
N GLU A 76 7.24 -8.62 -1.27
CA GLU A 76 6.94 -9.30 -0.01
C GLU A 76 5.71 -8.70 0.69
N ALA A 77 5.60 -7.37 0.73
CA ALA A 77 4.45 -6.68 1.28
C ALA A 77 3.14 -7.06 0.56
N ILE A 78 3.18 -7.15 -0.77
CA ILE A 78 2.04 -7.62 -1.57
C ILE A 78 1.72 -9.08 -1.27
N SER A 79 2.71 -9.96 -1.15
CA SER A 79 2.48 -11.36 -0.77
C SER A 79 1.85 -11.48 0.61
N HIS A 80 2.30 -10.70 1.60
CA HIS A 80 1.69 -10.66 2.93
C HIS A 80 0.24 -10.17 2.87
N PHE A 81 -0.02 -9.11 2.10
CA PHE A 81 -1.37 -8.58 1.94
C PHE A 81 -2.30 -9.59 1.25
N GLN A 82 -1.85 -10.27 0.18
CA GLN A 82 -2.60 -11.31 -0.51
C GLN A 82 -2.93 -12.50 0.38
N ASN A 83 -1.94 -12.97 1.15
CA ASN A 83 -2.15 -14.05 2.11
C ASN A 83 -3.17 -13.65 3.19
N TRP A 84 -3.13 -12.38 3.62
CA TRP A 84 -4.07 -11.88 4.61
C TRP A 84 -5.50 -11.73 4.06
N ILE A 85 -5.72 -11.21 2.85
CA ILE A 85 -7.08 -10.99 2.30
C ILE A 85 -7.83 -12.30 2.00
N GLY A 86 -7.13 -13.36 1.60
CA GLY A 86 -7.74 -14.65 1.22
C GLY A 86 -8.27 -14.71 -0.22
N SER A 87 -9.13 -15.68 -0.52
CA SER A 87 -9.56 -16.00 -1.90
C SER A 87 -10.85 -15.33 -2.37
N GLU A 88 -11.75 -14.93 -1.46
CA GLU A 88 -13.04 -14.32 -1.82
C GLU A 88 -13.20 -12.94 -1.18
N TYR A 89 -12.96 -11.89 -1.99
CA TYR A 89 -13.00 -10.52 -1.51
C TYR A 89 -13.43 -9.50 -2.58
N HIS A 90 -13.94 -8.37 -2.09
CA HIS A 90 -14.03 -7.11 -2.83
C HIS A 90 -13.00 -6.11 -2.30
N LEU A 91 -12.23 -5.48 -3.19
CA LEU A 91 -11.31 -4.39 -2.83
C LEU A 91 -12.03 -3.05 -2.92
N CYS A 92 -11.95 -2.28 -1.83
CA CYS A 92 -12.54 -0.96 -1.68
C CYS A 92 -11.42 0.01 -1.29
N SER A 93 -11.15 1.03 -2.12
CA SER A 93 -10.20 2.09 -1.77
C SER A 93 -10.92 3.31 -1.20
N TRP A 94 -10.25 4.04 -0.31
CA TRP A 94 -10.73 5.33 0.19
C TRP A 94 -10.62 6.47 -0.85
N GLY A 95 -9.77 6.33 -1.88
CA GLY A 95 -9.62 7.32 -2.94
C GLY A 95 -9.48 6.73 -4.35
N PHE A 96 -9.55 7.62 -5.36
CA PHE A 96 -9.32 7.27 -6.77
C PHE A 96 -7.83 7.00 -7.06
N TYR A 97 -6.94 7.55 -6.24
CA TYR A 97 -5.49 7.36 -6.33
C TYR A 97 -5.09 5.90 -6.06
N ASP A 98 -5.63 5.29 -5.00
CA ASP A 98 -5.20 3.98 -4.52
C ASP A 98 -5.57 2.87 -5.50
N LYS A 99 -6.77 2.97 -6.08
CA LYS A 99 -7.24 2.05 -7.13
C LYS A 99 -6.32 2.07 -8.35
N LYS A 100 -5.77 3.23 -8.74
CA LYS A 100 -4.84 3.35 -9.87
C LYS A 100 -3.45 2.83 -9.52
N GLN A 101 -2.93 3.18 -8.34
CA GLN A 101 -1.60 2.75 -7.88
C GLN A 101 -1.47 1.22 -7.79
N LEU A 102 -2.46 0.53 -7.19
CA LEU A 102 -2.44 -0.93 -7.16
C LEU A 102 -2.59 -1.52 -8.57
N LYS A 103 -3.57 -1.07 -9.39
CA LYS A 103 -3.75 -1.63 -10.73
C LYS A 103 -2.53 -1.47 -11.64
N ILE A 104 -1.87 -0.32 -11.63
CA ILE A 104 -0.70 -0.05 -12.47
C ILE A 104 0.49 -0.94 -12.06
N LYS A 105 0.71 -1.15 -10.75
CA LYS A 105 1.82 -1.98 -10.28
C LYS A 105 1.54 -3.49 -10.29
N TYR A 106 0.26 -3.89 -10.23
CA TYR A 106 -0.17 -5.29 -10.34
C TYR A 106 -0.26 -5.78 -11.79
N SER A 107 -0.67 -4.93 -12.74
CA SER A 107 -0.89 -5.35 -14.12
C SER A 107 0.40 -5.58 -14.93
N SER A 108 1.55 -5.09 -14.46
CA SER A 108 2.79 -5.09 -15.26
C SER A 108 3.81 -6.17 -14.89
N LYS A 109 3.55 -7.03 -13.88
CA LYS A 109 4.58 -8.00 -13.44
C LYS A 109 4.13 -9.40 -13.04
N TYR A 110 2.83 -9.68 -13.01
CA TYR A 110 2.30 -10.99 -12.57
C TYR A 110 1.29 -11.62 -13.55
N LEU A 111 1.23 -11.13 -14.79
CA LEU A 111 0.56 -11.80 -15.90
C LEU A 111 1.60 -12.55 -16.74
N ILE A 112 2.00 -13.71 -16.26
CA ILE A 112 2.31 -14.85 -17.13
C ILE A 112 1.38 -15.95 -16.63
N GLY A 113 0.49 -16.38 -17.53
CA GLY A 113 -0.49 -17.42 -17.28
C GLY A 113 0.11 -18.80 -17.09
#